data_AF-A0A2D9A2C8-F1
#
_entry.id   AF-A0A2D9A2C8-F1
#
_cell.length_a   1.000
_cell.length_b   1.000
_cell.length_c   1.000
_cell.angle_alpha   90.00
_cell.angle_beta   90.00
_cell.angle_gamma   90.00
#
_symmetry.space_group_name_H-M   'P 1'
#
loop_
_entity.id
_entity.type
_entity.pdbx_description
1 polymer ?
#
loop_
_entity_poly.entity_id
_entity_poly.type
_entity_poly.pdbx_seq_one_letter_code
_entity_poly.pdbx_strand_id
1 'polypeptide(L)'
;MPDLLGFWNNRFHTDLWFAFSWGAFPALTSYWVNPSRLDLAAVLLAVGCFLLTLTQRTLSTPVRSIRRRAIRVEGEIELANGERLTLDRESIIAVPERALLLLGAAMVVLAAGLLAFRL
;
A
#
# COMPACT_ATOMS: atom_id res chain seq x y z
N MET A 1 35.92 2.93 -6.79
CA MET A 1 35.37 1.94 -5.83
C MET A 1 34.13 1.32 -6.47
N PRO A 2 34.27 0.19 -7.19
CA PRO A 2 33.16 -0.48 -7.85
C PRO A 2 32.36 -1.33 -6.84
N ASP A 3 31.04 -1.23 -6.89
CA ASP A 3 30.05 -2.30 -6.68
C ASP A 3 29.94 -3.05 -5.34
N LEU A 4 30.12 -2.39 -4.18
CA LEU A 4 29.62 -2.97 -2.91
C LEU A 4 28.08 -2.93 -2.79
N LEU A 5 27.39 -2.10 -3.59
CA LEU A 5 25.93 -2.08 -3.70
C LEU A 5 25.37 -3.14 -4.67
N GLY A 6 26.23 -3.79 -5.47
CA GLY A 6 25.84 -4.77 -6.49
C GLY A 6 25.41 -6.13 -5.91
N PHE A 7 25.81 -6.45 -4.68
CA PHE A 7 25.56 -7.78 -4.11
C PHE A 7 24.07 -8.07 -3.85
N TRP A 8 23.25 -7.02 -3.72
CA TRP A 8 21.85 -7.14 -3.33
C TRP A 8 20.84 -6.73 -4.40
N ASN A 9 21.27 -6.46 -5.64
CA ASN A 9 20.43 -6.21 -6.83
C ASN A 9 19.11 -5.45 -6.56
N ASN A 10 19.14 -4.37 -5.77
CA ASN A 10 17.96 -3.60 -5.37
C ASN A 10 16.82 -4.39 -4.66
N ARG A 11 17.07 -5.62 -4.19
CA ARG A 11 16.05 -6.55 -3.64
C ARG A 11 15.37 -6.00 -2.39
N PHE A 12 16.09 -5.23 -1.57
CA PHE A 12 15.58 -4.58 -0.36
C PHE A 12 14.87 -3.25 -0.59
N HIS A 13 14.79 -2.76 -1.82
CA HIS A 13 14.06 -1.53 -2.14
C HIS A 13 12.83 -1.79 -3.02
N THR A 14 12.36 -3.03 -3.03
CA THR A 14 11.12 -3.43 -3.69
C THR A 14 9.91 -3.13 -2.83
N ASP A 15 8.74 -2.99 -3.45
CA ASP A 15 7.48 -2.80 -2.71
C ASP A 15 7.14 -4.01 -1.84
N LEU A 16 7.54 -5.22 -2.23
CA LEU A 16 7.41 -6.43 -1.41
C LEU A 16 8.26 -6.35 -0.15
N TRP A 17 9.52 -5.91 -0.26
CA TRP A 17 10.35 -5.72 0.92
C TRP A 17 9.83 -4.61 1.82
N PHE A 18 9.34 -3.51 1.23
CA PHE A 18 8.69 -2.45 1.98
C PHE A 18 7.48 -2.97 2.76
N ALA A 19 6.59 -3.73 2.12
CA ALA A 19 5.41 -4.33 2.74
C ALA A 19 5.78 -5.33 3.84
N PHE A 20 6.87 -6.08 3.67
CA PHE A 20 7.38 -6.97 4.69
C PHE A 20 7.94 -6.19 5.90
N SER A 21 8.87 -5.28 5.67
CA SER A 21 9.56 -4.54 6.74
C SER A 21 8.67 -3.57 7.49
N TRP A 22 7.66 -2.97 6.84
CA TRP A 22 6.77 -1.99 7.46
C TRP A 22 5.38 -2.52 7.81
N GLY A 23 4.94 -3.63 7.21
CA GLY A 23 3.64 -4.25 7.49
C GLY A 23 3.79 -5.50 8.35
N ALA A 24 4.36 -6.57 7.78
CA ALA A 24 4.40 -7.89 8.41
C ALA A 24 5.30 -7.93 9.66
N PHE A 25 6.52 -7.41 9.54
CA PHE A 25 7.54 -7.55 10.56
C PHE A 25 7.16 -6.84 11.88
N PRO A 26 6.68 -5.59 11.90
CA PRO A 26 6.22 -4.95 13.14
C PRO A 26 5.04 -5.70 13.79
N ALA A 27 4.11 -6.24 12.99
CA ALA A 27 3.00 -7.02 13.53
C ALA A 27 3.49 -8.30 14.23
N LEU A 28 4.44 -9.02 13.62
CA LEU A 28 5.04 -10.22 14.22
C LEU A 28 5.81 -9.90 15.50
N THR A 29 6.63 -8.86 15.51
CA THR A 29 7.44 -8.49 16.69
C THR A 29 6.56 -7.98 17.82
N SER A 30 5.54 -7.17 17.53
CA SER A 30 4.56 -6.74 18.53
C SER A 30 3.76 -7.92 19.10
N TYR A 31 3.36 -8.88 18.26
CA TYR A 31 2.67 -10.08 18.74
C TYR A 31 3.60 -10.91 19.64
N TRP A 32 4.84 -11.13 19.23
CA TRP A 32 5.81 -11.96 19.94
C TRP A 32 6.08 -11.50 21.38
N VAL A 33 6.10 -10.19 21.64
CA VAL A 33 6.43 -9.62 22.96
C VAL A 33 5.57 -10.17 24.10
N ASN A 34 4.32 -10.56 23.85
CA ASN A 34 3.41 -10.99 24.91
C ASN A 34 3.49 -12.51 25.20
N PRO A 35 3.21 -13.42 24.24
CA PRO A 35 3.23 -14.86 24.48
C PRO A 35 4.60 -15.53 24.19
N SER A 36 5.58 -14.80 23.62
CA SER A 36 6.85 -15.35 23.12
C SER A 36 6.68 -16.56 22.19
N ARG A 37 5.59 -16.57 21.41
CA ARG A 37 5.21 -17.63 20.47
C ARG A 37 4.60 -17.02 19.21
N LEU A 38 4.81 -17.68 18.07
CA LEU A 38 4.09 -17.41 16.82
C LEU A 38 3.10 -18.53 16.58
N ASP A 39 1.81 -18.22 16.68
CA ASP A 39 0.73 -19.12 16.31
C ASP A 39 0.14 -18.72 14.95
N LEU A 40 -0.91 -19.43 14.53
CA LEU A 40 -1.59 -19.14 13.28
C LEU A 40 -2.18 -17.71 13.26
N ALA A 41 -2.65 -17.19 14.40
CA ALA A 41 -3.20 -15.84 14.48
C ALA A 41 -2.13 -14.79 14.18
N ALA A 42 -0.92 -14.94 14.73
CA ALA A 42 0.22 -14.07 14.45
C ALA A 42 0.58 -14.04 12.95
N VAL A 43 0.59 -15.22 12.31
CA VAL A 43 0.89 -15.34 10.88
C VAL A 43 -0.19 -14.67 10.03
N LEU A 44 -1.47 -14.91 10.32
CA LEU A 44 -2.59 -14.29 9.61
C LEU A 44 -2.56 -12.76 9.77
N LEU A 45 -2.30 -12.26 10.97
CA LEU A 45 -2.16 -10.83 11.23
C LEU A 45 -1.01 -10.22 10.40
N ALA A 46 0.15 -10.88 10.39
CA ALA A 46 1.31 -10.42 9.64
C ALA A 46 1.05 -10.38 8.13
N VAL A 47 0.40 -11.40 7.57
CA VAL A 47 -0.02 -11.44 6.16
C VAL A 47 -1.04 -10.33 5.86
N GLY A 48 -2.00 -10.09 6.76
CA GLY A 48 -2.95 -8.99 6.63
C GLY A 48 -2.25 -7.63 6.57
N CYS A 49 -1.34 -7.36 7.52
CA CYS A 49 -0.56 -6.13 7.54
C CYS A 49 0.33 -5.99 6.29
N PHE A 50 0.96 -7.07 5.84
CA PHE A 50 1.72 -7.10 4.59
C PHE A 50 0.88 -6.64 3.40
N LEU A 51 -0.29 -7.26 3.20
CA LEU A 51 -1.15 -6.98 2.06
C LEU A 51 -1.73 -5.55 2.11
N LEU A 52 -2.07 -5.07 3.31
CA LEU A 52 -2.52 -3.68 3.50
C LEU A 52 -1.42 -2.68 3.14
N THR A 53 -0.20 -2.88 3.63
CA THR A 53 0.94 -2.02 3.30
C THR A 53 1.26 -2.06 1.81
N LEU A 54 1.23 -3.25 1.19
CA LEU A 54 1.45 -3.40 -0.24
C LEU A 54 0.38 -2.67 -1.05
N THR A 55 -0.89 -2.83 -0.71
CA THR A 55 -2.02 -2.14 -1.36
C THR A 55 -1.85 -0.63 -1.29
N GLN A 56 -1.55 -0.08 -0.11
CA GLN A 56 -1.28 1.34 0.06
C GLN A 56 -0.11 1.81 -0.79
N ARG A 57 0.98 1.04 -0.83
CA ARG A 57 2.17 1.37 -1.61
C ARG A 57 1.88 1.37 -3.13
N THR A 58 1.18 0.35 -3.61
CA THR A 58 0.79 0.20 -5.01
C THR A 58 -0.10 1.36 -5.47
N LEU A 59 -1.07 1.79 -4.65
CA LEU A 59 -1.96 2.89 -5.00
C LEU A 59 -1.29 4.27 -4.85
N SER A 60 -0.49 4.48 -3.80
CA SER A 60 0.07 5.80 -3.48
C SER A 60 1.27 6.18 -4.35
N THR A 61 2.03 5.21 -4.83
CA THR A 61 3.22 5.46 -5.66
C THR A 61 2.90 6.20 -6.96
N PRO A 62 1.97 5.72 -7.82
CA PRO A 62 1.61 6.43 -9.05
C PRO A 62 1.00 7.81 -8.75
N VAL A 63 0.11 7.92 -7.76
CA VAL A 63 -0.49 9.20 -7.34
C VAL A 63 0.59 10.21 -6.95
N ARG A 64 1.53 9.81 -6.09
CA ARG A 64 2.61 10.69 -5.62
C ARG A 64 3.54 11.09 -6.77
N SER A 65 3.81 10.18 -7.69
CA SER A 65 4.61 10.47 -8.90
C SER A 65 3.91 11.51 -9.77
N ILE A 66 2.63 11.31 -10.08
CA ILE A 66 1.86 12.23 -10.91
C ILE A 66 1.75 13.61 -10.26
N ARG A 67 1.41 13.68 -8.96
CA ARG A 67 1.23 14.96 -8.27
C ARG A 67 2.52 15.76 -8.08
N ARG A 68 3.65 15.08 -7.84
CA ARG A 68 4.91 15.75 -7.44
C ARG A 68 5.95 15.84 -8.56
N ARG A 69 5.83 15.02 -9.61
CA ARG A 69 6.88 14.88 -10.62
C ARG A 69 6.38 15.02 -12.06
N ALA A 70 5.09 14.81 -12.34
CA ALA A 70 4.60 14.98 -13.70
C ALA A 70 4.59 16.47 -14.08
N ILE A 71 5.04 16.77 -15.30
CA ILE A 71 4.99 18.13 -15.88
C ILE A 71 3.72 18.30 -16.70
N ARG A 72 3.30 17.26 -17.43
CA ARG A 72 2.09 17.24 -18.27
C ARG A 72 1.50 15.82 -18.26
N VAL A 73 0.17 15.72 -18.21
CA VAL A 73 -0.58 14.46 -18.27
C VAL A 73 -1.78 14.70 -19.17
N GLU A 74 -1.85 13.96 -20.27
CA GLU A 74 -2.90 14.09 -21.28
C GLU A 74 -3.22 12.71 -21.85
N GLY A 75 -4.49 12.48 -22.14
CA GLY A 75 -4.96 11.27 -22.81
C GLY A 75 -6.45 11.37 -23.15
N GLU A 76 -6.92 10.39 -23.90
CA GLU A 76 -8.32 10.24 -24.32
C GLU A 76 -8.68 8.76 -24.22
N ILE A 77 -9.88 8.47 -23.74
CA ILE A 77 -10.49 7.14 -23.84
C ILE A 77 -11.68 7.28 -24.78
N GLU A 78 -11.61 6.60 -25.93
CA GLU A 78 -12.77 6.41 -26.80
C GLU A 78 -13.51 5.14 -26.37
N LEU A 79 -14.76 5.32 -25.99
CA LEU A 79 -15.64 4.24 -25.55
C LEU A 79 -16.32 3.59 -26.75
N ALA A 80 -16.77 2.35 -26.59
CA ALA A 80 -17.41 1.59 -27.68
C ALA A 80 -18.71 2.23 -28.22
N ASN A 81 -19.32 3.15 -27.46
CA ASN A 81 -20.48 3.95 -27.86
C ASN A 81 -20.09 5.25 -28.62
N GLY A 82 -18.80 5.48 -28.87
CA GLY A 82 -18.27 6.69 -29.51
C GLY A 82 -18.08 7.88 -28.58
N GLU A 83 -18.37 7.75 -27.28
CA GLU A 83 -18.09 8.77 -26.28
C GLU A 83 -16.59 8.91 -26.03
N ARG A 84 -16.10 10.14 -25.90
CA ARG A 84 -14.69 10.43 -25.64
C ARG A 84 -14.52 11.03 -24.26
N LEU A 85 -13.79 10.34 -23.39
CA LEU A 85 -13.43 10.82 -22.06
C LEU A 85 -12.02 11.40 -22.10
N THR A 86 -11.88 12.67 -21.74
CA THR A 86 -10.57 13.31 -21.60
C THR A 86 -9.90 12.86 -20.30
N LEU A 87 -8.66 12.38 -20.41
CA LEU A 87 -7.82 12.07 -19.26
C LEU A 87 -6.86 13.24 -19.00
N ASP A 88 -7.04 13.85 -17.85
CA ASP A 88 -6.14 14.83 -17.25
C ASP A 88 -5.47 14.27 -16.00
N ARG A 89 -4.68 15.11 -15.33
CA ARG A 89 -4.00 14.73 -14.09
C ARG A 89 -4.98 14.29 -13.01
N GLU A 90 -6.04 15.06 -12.80
CA GLU A 90 -7.04 14.85 -11.76
C GLU A 90 -7.81 13.54 -11.94
N SER A 91 -8.31 13.29 -13.14
CA SER A 91 -9.07 12.08 -13.47
C SER A 91 -8.27 10.80 -13.28
N ILE A 92 -6.98 10.80 -13.62
CA ILE A 92 -6.11 9.62 -13.48
C ILE A 92 -5.85 9.27 -12.00
N ILE A 93 -5.71 10.27 -11.12
CA ILE A 93 -5.41 10.02 -9.70
C ILE A 93 -6.66 9.90 -8.82
N ALA A 94 -7.83 10.35 -9.29
CA ALA A 94 -9.05 10.41 -8.49
C ALA A 94 -9.46 9.04 -7.90
N VAL A 95 -9.41 7.97 -8.71
CA VAL A 95 -9.76 6.61 -8.28
C VAL A 95 -8.80 6.07 -7.21
N PRO A 96 -7.46 6.03 -7.42
CA PRO A 96 -6.54 5.55 -6.40
C PRO A 96 -6.52 6.43 -5.14
N GLU A 97 -6.70 7.75 -5.25
CA GLU A 97 -6.84 8.63 -4.08
C GLU A 97 -8.09 8.28 -3.26
N ARG A 98 -9.24 8.10 -3.91
CA ARG A 98 -10.48 7.68 -3.23
C ARG A 98 -10.32 6.31 -2.58
N ALA A 99 -9.69 5.35 -3.26
CA ALA A 99 -9.42 4.04 -2.71
C ALA A 99 -8.53 4.11 -1.45
N LEU A 100 -7.46 4.93 -1.47
CA LEU A 100 -6.60 5.16 -0.31
C LEU A 100 -7.35 5.79 0.86
N LEU A 101 -8.22 6.77 0.61
CA LEU A 101 -9.04 7.40 1.65
C LEU A 101 -10.01 6.40 2.29
N LEU A 102 -10.71 5.61 1.48
CA LEU A 102 -11.63 4.59 1.97
C LEU A 102 -10.90 3.48 2.74
N LEU A 103 -9.71 3.07 2.26
CA LEU A 103 -8.87 2.09 2.96
C LEU A 103 -8.44 2.62 4.34
N GLY A 104 -8.04 3.90 4.42
CA GLY A 104 -7.71 4.55 5.69
C GLY A 104 -8.89 4.58 6.67
N ALA A 105 -10.07 5.00 6.20
CA ALA A 105 -11.29 5.01 7.00
C ALA A 105 -11.67 3.59 7.48
N ALA A 106 -11.62 2.60 6.59
CA ALA A 106 -11.91 1.21 6.91
C ALA A 106 -10.99 0.68 8.02
N MET A 107 -9.69 0.97 7.95
CA MET A 107 -8.74 0.54 8.98
C MET A 107 -9.00 1.18 10.34
N VAL A 108 -9.35 2.46 10.38
CA VAL A 108 -9.71 3.16 11.63
C VAL A 108 -10.98 2.54 12.24
N VAL A 109 -12.01 2.31 11.43
CA VAL A 109 -13.27 1.70 11.90
C VAL A 109 -13.07 0.26 12.37
N LEU A 110 -12.29 -0.55 11.63
CA LEU A 110 -11.95 -1.91 12.04
C LEU A 110 -11.19 -1.93 13.37
N ALA A 111 -10.18 -1.08 13.52
CA ALA A 111 -9.41 -0.99 14.76
C ALA A 111 -10.28 -0.56 15.96
N ALA A 112 -11.14 0.44 15.77
CA ALA A 112 -12.09 0.89 16.78
C ALA A 112 -13.08 -0.23 17.16
N GLY A 113 -13.60 -0.97 16.17
CA GLY A 113 -14.49 -2.10 16.40
C GLY A 113 -13.84 -3.24 17.18
N LEU A 114 -12.58 -3.60 16.85
CA LEU A 114 -11.83 -4.62 17.58
C LEU A 114 -11.54 -4.18 19.03
N LEU A 115 -11.21 -2.90 19.24
CA LEU A 115 -11.03 -2.35 20.59
C LEU A 115 -12.33 -2.41 21.39
N ALA A 116 -13.44 -1.97 20.80
CA ALA A 116 -14.75 -2.01 21.45
C ALA A 116 -15.25 -3.43 21.74
N PHE A 117 -14.93 -4.40 20.89
CA PHE A 117 -15.25 -5.82 21.12
C PHE A 117 -14.41 -6.44 22.24
N ARG A 118 -13.20 -5.91 22.47
CA ARG A 118 -12.28 -6.42 23.49
C ARG A 118 -12.57 -5.89 24.89
N LEU A 119 -13.07 -4.66 25.00
CA LEU A 119 -13.46 -3.98 26.24
C LEU A 119 -14.74 -4.60 26.84
#